data_AF-A0AAW7YB11-F1
#
_entry.id   AF-A0AAW7YB11-F1
#
_cell.length_a   1.000
_cell.length_b   1.000
_cell.length_c   1.000
_cell.angle_alpha   90.00
_cell.angle_beta   90.00
_cell.angle_gamma   90.00
#
_symmetry.space_group_name_H-M   'P 1'
#
loop_
_entity.id
_entity.type
_entity.pdbx_description
1 polymer ?
#
loop_
_entity_poly.entity_id
_entity_poly.type
_entity_poly.pdbx_seq_one_letter_code
_entity_poly.pdbx_strand_id
1 'polypeptide(L)'
;MKKLIACLLLIISFSAYANMVWPAVYLEARLFSWWAISAGLVIESIFVLKLFNLPAIKAFIATFCANFVSAVAGIILIPLSGIAWEIFPGSIFNELFNMGTFNPITWSATFIIACMINVAIEGGVYQKLFKLPFKYKSKTFFWFLIANAFSVGVALISVFINPLKL
;
A
#
# COMPACT_ATOMS: atom_id res chain seq x y z
N MET A 1 18.43 -3.25 -40.78
CA MET A 1 17.73 -4.22 -39.91
C MET A 1 18.01 -4.02 -38.42
N LYS A 2 19.24 -4.16 -37.93
CA LYS A 2 19.56 -4.01 -36.48
C LYS A 2 19.11 -2.68 -35.86
N LYS A 3 19.26 -1.55 -36.56
CA LYS A 3 18.79 -0.23 -36.10
C LYS A 3 17.26 -0.09 -36.08
N LEU A 4 16.56 -0.78 -37.00
CA LEU A 4 15.10 -0.78 -37.05
C LEU A 4 14.51 -1.62 -35.92
N ILE A 5 15.15 -2.76 -35.63
CA ILE A 5 14.83 -3.63 -34.48
C ILE A 5 15.12 -2.88 -33.16
N ALA A 6 16.23 -2.15 -33.07
CA ALA A 6 16.52 -1.32 -31.90
C ALA A 6 15.48 -0.20 -31.69
N CYS A 7 15.08 0.51 -32.76
CA CYS A 7 13.98 1.48 -32.68
C CYS A 7 12.65 0.82 -32.29
N LEU A 8 12.31 -0.33 -32.87
CA LEU A 8 11.10 -1.08 -32.50
C LEU A 8 11.14 -1.53 -31.04
N LEU A 9 12.28 -2.02 -30.55
CA LEU A 9 12.46 -2.39 -29.15
C LEU A 9 12.34 -1.19 -28.22
N LEU A 10 12.89 -0.03 -28.59
CA LEU A 10 12.75 1.20 -27.82
C LEU A 10 11.30 1.73 -27.82
N ILE A 11 10.58 1.61 -28.93
CA ILE A 11 9.16 2.00 -29.04
C ILE A 11 8.27 1.03 -28.25
N ILE A 12 8.55 -0.27 -28.30
CA ILE A 12 7.88 -1.30 -27.48
C ILE A 12 8.16 -1.06 -26.00
N SER A 13 9.40 -0.75 -25.63
CA SER A 13 9.76 -0.37 -24.25
C SER A 13 9.03 0.91 -23.83
N PHE A 14 8.89 1.93 -24.68
CA PHE A 14 8.22 3.18 -24.33
C PHE A 14 6.70 3.00 -24.16
N SER A 15 6.05 2.22 -25.03
CA SER A 15 4.64 1.82 -24.85
C SER A 15 4.45 0.91 -23.63
N ALA A 16 5.44 0.07 -23.32
CA ALA A 16 5.44 -0.72 -22.09
C ALA A 16 5.66 0.17 -20.85
N TYR A 17 6.44 1.25 -20.92
CA TYR A 17 6.61 2.19 -19.81
C TYR A 17 5.30 2.91 -19.46
N ALA A 18 4.46 3.27 -20.45
CA ALA A 18 3.13 3.82 -20.17
C ALA A 18 2.16 2.81 -19.53
N ASN A 19 2.36 1.50 -19.78
CA ASN A 19 1.59 0.40 -19.20
C ASN A 19 2.24 -0.22 -17.94
N MET A 20 3.50 0.13 -17.62
CA MET A 20 4.24 -0.32 -16.43
C MET A 20 4.13 0.66 -15.26
N VAL A 21 3.38 1.74 -15.45
CA VAL A 21 2.97 2.59 -14.36
C VAL A 21 1.59 2.08 -13.91
N TRP A 22 1.52 1.57 -12.69
CA TRP A 22 0.29 1.06 -12.09
C TRP A 22 -0.09 1.88 -10.85
N PRO A 23 -1.37 1.86 -10.44
CA PRO A 23 -1.87 2.50 -9.23
C PRO A 23 -0.97 2.34 -7.99
N ALA A 24 -0.33 1.17 -7.81
CA ALA A 24 0.56 0.93 -6.66
C ALA A 24 1.80 1.84 -6.62
N VAL A 25 2.35 2.26 -7.77
CA VAL A 25 3.47 3.22 -7.83
C VAL A 25 3.01 4.61 -7.36
N TYR A 26 1.80 5.02 -7.77
CA TYR A 26 1.23 6.32 -7.38
C TYR A 26 0.93 6.36 -5.88
N LEU A 27 0.42 5.25 -5.35
CA LEU A 27 0.14 5.12 -3.93
C LEU A 27 1.44 5.17 -3.12
N GLU A 28 2.48 4.44 -3.53
CA GLU A 28 3.79 4.42 -2.87
C GLU A 28 4.40 5.82 -2.76
N ALA A 29 4.41 6.58 -3.86
CA ALA A 29 4.92 7.94 -3.89
C ALA A 29 4.17 8.93 -2.97
N ARG A 30 2.96 8.56 -2.49
CA ARG A 30 2.16 9.35 -1.54
C ARG A 30 2.18 8.84 -0.10
N LEU A 31 2.72 7.65 0.16
CA LEU A 31 2.93 7.17 1.53
C LEU A 31 3.86 8.09 2.34
N PHE A 32 4.67 8.92 1.67
CA PHE A 32 5.55 9.92 2.29
C PHE A 32 4.90 11.28 2.56
N SER A 33 3.59 11.43 2.37
CA SER A 33 2.90 12.67 2.66
C SER A 33 2.80 12.89 4.18
N TRP A 34 3.55 13.87 4.70
CA TRP A 34 3.68 14.12 6.14
C TRP A 34 2.35 14.24 6.88
N TRP A 35 1.34 14.85 6.26
CA TRP A 35 0.02 15.00 6.86
C TRP A 35 -0.76 13.67 6.88
N ALA A 36 -0.64 12.85 5.84
CA ALA A 36 -1.25 11.52 5.76
C ALA A 36 -0.62 10.56 6.78
N ILE A 37 0.71 10.58 6.89
CA ILE A 37 1.45 9.84 7.92
C ILE A 37 0.99 10.25 9.31
N SER A 38 0.94 11.57 9.58
CA SER A 38 0.55 12.08 10.90
C SER A 38 -0.88 11.68 11.27
N ALA A 39 -1.82 11.81 10.33
CA ALA A 39 -3.21 11.41 10.54
C ALA A 39 -3.34 9.90 10.77
N GLY A 40 -2.68 9.08 9.95
CA GLY A 40 -2.66 7.62 10.09
C GLY A 40 -2.10 7.20 11.44
N LEU A 41 -0.98 7.78 11.85
CA LEU A 41 -0.31 7.45 13.10
C LEU A 41 -1.14 7.81 14.33
N VAL A 42 -1.89 8.92 14.30
CA VAL A 42 -2.85 9.29 15.36
C VAL A 42 -4.00 8.29 15.42
N ILE A 43 -4.60 7.96 14.27
CA ILE A 43 -5.71 7.00 14.18
C ILE A 43 -5.26 5.66 14.74
N GLU A 44 -4.17 5.10 14.22
CA GLU A 44 -3.67 3.79 14.64
C GLU A 44 -3.24 3.76 16.10
N SER A 45 -2.68 4.86 16.63
CA SER A 45 -2.34 4.96 18.05
C SER A 45 -3.57 4.83 18.95
N ILE A 46 -4.72 5.38 18.53
CA ILE A 46 -6.00 5.23 19.25
C ILE A 46 -6.46 3.76 19.23
N PHE A 47 -6.30 3.07 18.09
CA PHE A 47 -6.62 1.65 17.97
C PHE A 47 -5.73 0.79 18.87
N VAL A 48 -4.41 0.99 18.83
CA VAL A 48 -3.45 0.27 19.69
C VAL A 48 -3.76 0.52 21.18
N LEU A 49 -4.00 1.78 21.56
CA LEU A 49 -4.35 2.16 22.92
C LEU A 49 -5.60 1.41 23.41
N LYS A 50 -6.67 1.41 22.61
CA LYS A 50 -7.96 0.81 23.00
C LYS A 50 -7.95 -0.71 22.94
N LEU A 51 -7.38 -1.30 21.88
CA LEU A 51 -7.44 -2.75 21.66
C LEU A 51 -6.48 -3.53 22.57
N PHE A 52 -5.34 -2.93 22.94
CA PHE A 52 -4.35 -3.57 23.81
C PHE A 52 -4.31 -3.02 25.23
N ASN A 53 -5.15 -2.04 25.54
CA ASN A 53 -5.23 -1.39 26.86
C ASN A 53 -3.85 -0.92 27.36
N LEU A 54 -3.13 -0.20 26.48
CA LEU A 54 -1.78 0.29 26.77
C LEU A 54 -1.80 1.75 27.23
N PRO A 55 -0.84 2.17 28.06
CA PRO A 55 -0.57 3.59 28.30
C PRO A 55 -0.29 4.34 27.00
N ALA A 56 -0.77 5.58 26.87
CA ALA A 56 -0.72 6.35 25.63
C ALA A 56 0.68 6.42 25.00
N ILE A 57 1.72 6.66 25.80
CA ILE A 57 3.11 6.71 25.32
C ILE A 57 3.55 5.36 24.74
N LYS A 58 3.22 4.24 25.40
CA LYS A 58 3.57 2.90 24.91
C LYS A 58 2.81 2.57 23.63
N ALA A 59 1.53 2.94 23.56
CA ALA A 59 0.72 2.77 22.36
C ALA A 59 1.30 3.56 21.17
N PHE A 60 1.68 4.82 21.41
CA PHE A 60 2.30 5.67 20.39
C PHE A 60 3.63 5.09 19.91
N ILE A 61 4.53 4.68 20.81
CA ILE A 61 5.82 4.08 20.44
C ILE A 61 5.60 2.78 19.65
N ALA A 62 4.68 1.92 20.09
CA ALA A 62 4.36 0.69 19.39
C ALA A 62 3.84 0.95 17.97
N THR A 63 2.92 1.90 17.84
CA THR A 63 2.34 2.31 16.56
C THR A 63 3.40 2.90 15.63
N PHE A 64 4.23 3.81 16.14
CA PHE A 64 5.30 4.44 15.40
C PHE A 64 6.29 3.41 14.85
N CYS A 65 6.76 2.48 15.69
CA CYS A 65 7.66 1.42 15.26
C CYS A 65 7.01 0.50 14.22
N ALA A 66 5.73 0.14 14.42
CA ALA A 66 5.00 -0.69 13.48
C ALA A 66 4.85 0.00 12.11
N ASN A 67 4.43 1.26 12.09
CA ASN A 67 4.31 2.10 10.89
C ASN A 67 5.65 2.32 10.19
N PHE A 68 6.72 2.55 10.96
CA PHE A 68 8.05 2.73 10.40
C PHE A 68 8.51 1.46 9.66
N VAL A 69 8.34 0.30 10.29
CA VAL A 69 8.73 -0.98 9.68
C VAL A 69 7.83 -1.31 8.49
N SER A 70 6.51 -1.09 8.57
CA SER A 70 5.60 -1.33 7.44
C SER A 70 5.86 -0.36 6.29
N ALA A 71 6.16 0.91 6.54
CA ALA A 71 6.53 1.87 5.51
C ALA A 71 7.84 1.47 4.80
N VAL A 72 8.89 1.13 5.57
CA VAL A 72 10.19 0.71 4.99
C VAL A 72 10.03 -0.56 4.15
N ALA A 73 9.30 -1.55 4.66
CA ALA A 73 9.01 -2.77 3.90
C ALA A 73 8.10 -2.50 2.69
N GLY A 74 7.17 -1.54 2.82
CA GLY A 74 6.22 -1.12 1.79
C GLY A 74 6.89 -0.55 0.54
N ILE A 75 8.04 0.13 0.68
CA ILE A 75 8.87 0.63 -0.45
C ILE A 75 9.13 -0.48 -1.49
N ILE A 76 9.32 -1.71 -1.02
CA ILE A 76 9.60 -2.87 -1.89
C ILE A 76 8.32 -3.67 -2.13
N LEU A 77 7.58 -3.98 -1.06
CA LEU A 77 6.46 -4.92 -1.14
C LEU A 77 5.27 -4.38 -1.92
N ILE A 78 4.97 -3.08 -1.84
CA ILE A 78 3.83 -2.50 -2.56
C ILE A 78 4.08 -2.48 -4.08
N PRO A 79 5.22 -1.99 -4.60
CA PRO A 79 5.53 -2.11 -6.03
C PRO A 79 5.55 -3.55 -6.53
N LEU A 80 6.17 -4.47 -5.78
CA LEU A 80 6.18 -5.90 -6.15
C LEU A 80 4.78 -6.49 -6.20
N SER A 81 3.90 -6.09 -5.27
CA SER A 81 2.51 -6.53 -5.27
C SER A 81 1.72 -5.96 -6.44
N GLY A 82 2.04 -4.74 -6.88
CA GLY A 82 1.49 -4.16 -8.10
C GLY A 82 1.90 -4.92 -9.36
N ILE A 83 3.19 -5.29 -9.48
CA ILE A 83 3.68 -6.15 -10.57
C ILE A 83 2.95 -7.49 -10.55
N ALA A 84 2.87 -8.12 -9.38
CA ALA A 84 2.19 -9.40 -9.24
C ALA A 84 0.73 -9.28 -9.69
N TRP A 85 0.02 -8.24 -9.25
CA TRP A 85 -1.35 -7.97 -9.66
C TRP A 85 -1.49 -7.79 -11.17
N GLU A 86 -0.66 -6.98 -11.81
CA GLU A 86 -0.75 -6.74 -13.27
C GLU A 86 -0.48 -8.01 -14.08
N ILE A 87 0.46 -8.86 -13.65
CA ILE A 87 0.67 -10.18 -14.26
C ILE A 87 -0.57 -11.06 -14.07
N PHE A 88 -1.08 -11.13 -12.84
CA PHE A 88 -2.31 -11.83 -12.49
C PHE A 88 -2.83 -11.37 -11.12
N PRO A 89 -4.12 -11.05 -10.97
CA PRO A 89 -5.22 -11.26 -11.91
C PRO A 89 -5.57 -10.05 -12.80
N GLY A 90 -4.85 -8.93 -12.70
CA GLY A 90 -5.12 -7.69 -13.41
C GLY A 90 -5.21 -7.87 -14.93
N SER A 91 -4.29 -8.64 -15.52
CA SER A 91 -4.31 -9.01 -16.94
C SER A 91 -5.65 -9.61 -17.40
N ILE A 92 -6.25 -10.49 -16.60
CA ILE A 92 -7.54 -11.13 -16.90
C ILE A 92 -8.67 -10.10 -16.89
N PHE A 93 -8.71 -9.23 -15.89
CA PHE A 93 -9.74 -8.19 -15.81
C PHE A 93 -9.61 -7.16 -16.92
N ASN A 94 -8.38 -6.77 -17.25
CA ASN A 94 -8.09 -5.86 -18.35
C ASN A 94 -8.56 -6.44 -19.68
N GLU A 95 -8.32 -7.72 -19.94
CA GLU A 95 -8.80 -8.40 -21.15
C GLU A 95 -10.32 -8.58 -21.15
N LEU A 96 -10.90 -9.10 -20.07
CA LEU A 96 -12.33 -9.42 -19.97
C LEU A 96 -13.22 -8.18 -20.11
N PHE A 97 -12.79 -7.04 -19.56
CA PHE A 97 -13.56 -5.80 -19.56
C PHE A 97 -13.03 -4.76 -20.55
N ASN A 98 -12.01 -5.10 -21.34
CA ASN A 98 -11.33 -4.20 -22.28
C ASN A 98 -10.87 -2.88 -21.62
N MET A 99 -10.22 -3.01 -20.46
CA MET A 99 -9.73 -1.90 -19.63
C MET A 99 -8.20 -1.82 -19.63
N GLY A 100 -7.65 -0.63 -19.39
CA GLY A 100 -6.22 -0.43 -19.11
C GLY A 100 -5.90 -0.60 -17.62
N THR A 101 -4.61 -0.53 -17.25
CA THR A 101 -4.12 -0.73 -15.87
C THR A 101 -4.71 0.25 -14.85
N PHE A 102 -4.98 1.49 -15.27
CA PHE A 102 -5.62 2.51 -14.43
C PHE A 102 -7.15 2.42 -14.45
N ASN A 103 -7.68 1.28 -14.00
CA ASN A 103 -9.12 1.06 -13.88
C ASN A 103 -9.55 0.95 -12.39
N PRO A 104 -10.86 1.07 -12.08
CA PRO A 104 -11.36 1.00 -10.71
C PRO A 104 -11.05 -0.32 -9.99
N ILE A 105 -10.96 -1.43 -10.70
CA ILE A 105 -10.64 -2.75 -10.14
C ILE A 105 -9.19 -2.75 -9.65
N THR A 106 -8.24 -2.32 -10.49
CA THR A 106 -6.82 -2.25 -10.12
C THR A 106 -6.56 -1.25 -8.98
N TRP A 107 -7.23 -0.09 -8.98
CA TRP A 107 -7.15 0.86 -7.85
C TRP A 107 -7.65 0.24 -6.55
N SER A 108 -8.80 -0.45 -6.61
CA SER A 108 -9.38 -1.12 -5.45
C SER A 108 -8.50 -2.26 -4.94
N ALA A 109 -7.94 -3.05 -5.85
CA ALA A 109 -7.00 -4.12 -5.53
C ALA A 109 -5.72 -3.57 -4.89
N THR A 110 -5.14 -2.53 -5.47
CA THR A 110 -3.96 -1.83 -4.93
C THR A 110 -4.22 -1.37 -3.49
N PHE A 111 -5.36 -0.73 -3.25
CA PHE A 111 -5.76 -0.28 -1.92
C PHE A 111 -5.87 -1.44 -0.93
N ILE A 112 -6.60 -2.51 -1.29
CA ILE A 112 -6.80 -3.68 -0.43
C ILE A 112 -5.47 -4.39 -0.14
N ILE A 113 -4.65 -4.61 -1.16
CA ILE A 113 -3.36 -5.27 -1.03
C ILE A 113 -2.42 -4.45 -0.15
N ALA A 114 -2.34 -3.13 -0.33
CA ALA A 114 -1.53 -2.25 0.51
C ALA A 114 -1.96 -2.34 1.99
N CYS A 115 -3.27 -2.26 2.27
CA CYS A 115 -3.78 -2.42 3.64
C CYS A 115 -3.42 -3.79 4.24
N MET A 116 -3.53 -4.86 3.45
CA MET A 116 -3.19 -6.21 3.88
C MET A 116 -1.69 -6.38 4.16
N ILE A 117 -0.82 -5.83 3.31
CA ILE A 117 0.62 -5.82 3.50
C ILE A 117 0.97 -5.09 4.80
N ASN A 118 0.44 -3.89 5.02
CA ASN A 118 0.72 -3.11 6.22
C ASN A 118 0.31 -3.86 7.48
N VAL A 119 -0.95 -4.31 7.59
CA VAL A 119 -1.43 -5.04 8.77
C VAL A 119 -0.66 -6.33 9.00
N ALA A 120 -0.25 -7.02 7.93
CA ALA A 120 0.54 -8.23 8.05
C ALA A 120 1.88 -7.95 8.77
N ILE A 121 2.56 -6.88 8.37
CA ILE A 121 3.86 -6.46 8.90
C ILE A 121 3.70 -5.88 10.30
N GLU A 122 2.78 -4.94 10.49
CA GLU A 122 2.50 -4.28 11.78
C GLU A 122 2.08 -5.30 12.83
N GLY A 123 1.20 -6.23 12.48
CA GLY A 123 0.83 -7.35 13.35
C GLY A 123 2.04 -8.15 13.82
N GLY A 124 3.02 -8.36 12.93
CA GLY A 124 4.28 -9.02 13.24
C GLY A 124 5.14 -8.20 14.20
N VAL A 125 5.20 -6.88 14.03
CA VAL A 125 5.89 -5.97 14.95
C VAL A 125 5.22 -5.98 16.33
N TYR A 126 3.89 -5.85 16.38
CA TYR A 126 3.14 -5.90 17.63
C TYR A 126 3.36 -7.22 18.39
N GLN A 127 3.35 -8.36 17.70
CA GLN A 127 3.62 -9.66 18.31
C GLN A 127 5.07 -9.83 18.76
N LYS A 128 6.04 -9.54 17.88
CA LYS A 128 7.44 -9.92 18.10
C LYS A 128 8.22 -8.89 18.92
N LEU A 129 8.01 -7.61 18.63
CA LEU A 129 8.78 -6.53 19.27
C LEU A 129 8.11 -6.08 20.58
N PHE A 130 6.79 -5.93 20.57
CA PHE A 130 6.05 -5.41 21.73
C PHE A 130 5.31 -6.48 22.54
N LYS A 131 5.34 -7.75 22.10
CA LYS A 131 4.68 -8.89 22.77
C LYS A 131 3.19 -8.67 23.04
N LEU A 132 2.52 -7.93 22.15
CA LEU A 132 1.10 -7.64 22.25
C LEU A 132 0.28 -8.86 21.77
N PRO A 133 -0.93 -9.08 22.34
CA PRO A 133 -1.77 -10.24 22.01
C PRO A 133 -2.49 -10.09 20.65
N PHE A 134 -1.81 -9.54 19.64
CA PHE A 134 -2.33 -9.49 18.28
C PHE A 134 -2.48 -10.90 17.72
N LYS A 135 -3.58 -11.18 17.02
CA LYS A 135 -3.82 -12.48 16.37
C LYS A 135 -4.28 -12.25 14.94
N TYR A 136 -3.60 -12.87 13.97
CA TYR A 136 -4.04 -12.87 12.58
C TYR A 136 -5.42 -13.54 12.44
N LYS A 137 -6.23 -13.09 11.48
CA LYS A 137 -7.60 -13.59 11.23
C LYS A 137 -8.55 -13.47 12.44
N SER A 138 -8.28 -12.55 13.36
CA SER A 138 -9.13 -12.26 14.52
C SER A 138 -9.86 -10.93 14.38
N LYS A 139 -10.76 -10.62 15.33
CA LYS A 139 -11.36 -9.28 15.44
C LYS A 139 -10.30 -8.17 15.53
N THR A 140 -9.20 -8.41 16.23
CA THR A 140 -8.09 -7.46 16.34
C THR A 140 -7.46 -7.21 14.98
N PHE A 141 -7.15 -8.26 14.21
CA PHE A 141 -6.63 -8.13 12.85
C PHE A 141 -7.57 -7.30 11.96
N PHE A 142 -8.87 -7.58 12.02
CA PHE A 142 -9.87 -6.85 11.25
C PHE A 142 -9.94 -5.36 11.62
N TRP A 143 -9.87 -5.02 12.92
CA TRP A 143 -9.83 -3.63 13.35
C TRP A 143 -8.57 -2.90 12.89
N PHE A 144 -7.41 -3.56 12.89
CA PHE A 144 -6.19 -2.99 12.32
C PHE A 144 -6.26 -2.83 10.80
N LEU A 145 -6.96 -3.72 10.10
CA LEU A 145 -7.26 -3.57 8.67
C LEU A 145 -8.14 -2.35 8.39
N ILE A 146 -9.14 -2.09 9.23
CA ILE A 146 -9.93 -0.86 9.15
C ILE A 146 -9.05 0.37 9.41
N ALA A 147 -8.22 0.35 10.45
CA ALA A 147 -7.32 1.47 10.76
C ALA A 147 -6.38 1.78 9.59
N ASN A 148 -5.77 0.74 9.01
CA ASN A 148 -4.93 0.86 7.82
C ASN A 148 -5.71 1.31 6.58
N ALA A 149 -6.96 0.90 6.42
CA ALA A 149 -7.82 1.38 5.35
C ALA A 149 -8.04 2.89 5.43
N PHE A 150 -8.12 3.47 6.64
CA PHE A 150 -8.14 4.92 6.80
C PHE A 150 -6.81 5.58 6.42
N SER A 151 -5.67 5.07 6.90
CA SER A 151 -4.35 5.67 6.61
C SER A 151 -3.99 5.57 5.12
N VAL A 152 -4.15 4.40 4.52
CA VAL A 152 -3.96 4.18 3.08
C VAL A 152 -5.00 4.95 2.27
N GLY A 153 -6.24 5.08 2.76
CA GLY A 153 -7.32 5.80 2.07
C GLY A 153 -7.02 7.29 1.98
N VAL A 154 -6.47 7.86 3.05
CA VAL A 154 -5.98 9.23 3.06
C VAL A 154 -4.84 9.42 2.06
N ALA A 155 -3.88 8.49 2.00
CA ALA A 155 -2.81 8.52 1.01
C ALA A 155 -3.36 8.42 -0.42
N LEU A 156 -4.33 7.55 -0.66
CA LEU A 156 -4.98 7.37 -1.96
C LEU A 156 -5.73 8.65 -2.39
N ILE A 157 -6.54 9.24 -1.51
CA ILE A 157 -7.26 10.49 -1.78
C ILE A 157 -6.28 11.63 -2.10
N SER A 158 -5.11 11.64 -1.44
CA SER A 158 -4.07 12.65 -1.70
C SER A 158 -3.56 12.62 -3.14
N VAL A 159 -3.55 11.46 -3.80
CA VAL A 159 -3.18 11.31 -5.21
C VAL A 159 -4.12 12.14 -6.09
N PHE A 160 -5.41 12.17 -5.77
CA PHE A 160 -6.43 12.87 -6.56
C PHE A 160 -6.48 14.36 -6.25
N ILE A 161 -6.23 14.78 -5.00
CA ILE A 161 -6.25 16.19 -4.61
C ILE A 161 -5.00 16.92 -5.11
N ASN A 162 -3.84 16.29 -5.00
CA ASN A 162 -2.57 16.84 -5.48
C ASN A 162 -1.90 15.78 -6.35
N PRO A 163 -2.11 15.81 -7.68
CA PRO A 163 -1.50 14.85 -8.59
C PRO A 163 0.03 14.88 -8.48
N LEU A 164 0.66 13.71 -8.59
CA LEU A 164 2.12 13.65 -8.69
C LEU A 164 2.55 14.39 -9.95
N LYS A 165 3.44 15.38 -9.79
CA LYS A 165 4.21 15.92 -10.91
C LYS A 165 5.36 14.94 -11.14
N LEU A 166 5.12 13.91 -11.94
CA LEU A 166 6.15 13.00 -12.44
C LEU A 166 6.96 13.68 -13.54
#